data_AF-A0A7G1IQ10-F1
#
_entry.id   AF-A0A7G1IQ10-F1
#
_cell.length_a   1.000
_cell.length_b   1.000
_cell.length_c   1.000
_cell.angle_alpha   90.00
_cell.angle_beta   90.00
_cell.angle_gamma   90.00
#
_symmetry.space_group_name_H-M   'P 1'
#
loop_
_entity.id
_entity.type
_entity.pdbx_description
1 polymer ?
#
loop_
_entity_poly.entity_id
_entity_poly.type
_entity_poly.pdbx_seq_one_letter_code
_entity_poly.pdbx_strand_id
1 'polypeptide(L)'
;MATGAILAVAVAMLTSATLTPALLATFARAAAKRSALLHWSRRPESTQSRFWARWVGWVMRRPWITALSASLVLLLMAAPATQMVLGNSLLRQFDSSHEIRAGVSAAAQALGPGALGPAQVLVTFPDGGASTPAHSQTIAAIRQQMTQAPDVASVAPPKFAADNRSALLSAVLSVDPEDMGARHTVDWMRTHLPGAADGARIDVGGPTALIKDFDDRVAATQPLVLAFVALIAFVMLLVSVHSMFLALKGVLMTLLSVAAAYGSLVMVFQWGWAEKLGFPHLSSIDSTVPPLVLAMTFGLSMDYEIFLLTRIRERFLHTGQTRDAVAYGVSTSARTITSAALIMIAVFCGFAFAGMPLVAEIGVACAVAIAVDATIVRLILVPALMAMFSQWNWWLPRWLARMLPSVDFDRPLPEVDLADVVVIPDDIAAAIAPSGDLRMVLKSAARFKHLAPESICVADPLAFTGCGRSARGPEHVPELVRDGADVAVPATAPAASAPASAASAKTGGQSAASKVGQAYRNSLARAMSWAERPVHPVTVWRGRLAIALDALETDAAERAAAKAARTGPGSSGAARSRPPTSNCPPATVC
;
A
#
# COMPACT_ATOMS: atom_id res chain seq x y z
N MET A 1 -0.85 1.15 25.01
CA MET A 1 -0.92 1.77 23.67
C MET A 1 -1.03 0.75 22.55
N ALA A 2 -0.04 -0.13 22.34
CA ALA A 2 -0.03 -1.10 21.21
C ALA A 2 -1.33 -1.92 21.05
N THR A 3 -1.88 -2.46 22.13
CA THR A 3 -3.18 -3.18 22.14
C THR A 3 -4.34 -2.33 21.63
N GLY A 4 -4.39 -1.04 21.99
CA GLY A 4 -5.39 -0.09 21.51
C GLY A 4 -5.24 0.21 20.02
N ALA A 5 -4.01 0.35 19.51
CA ALA A 5 -3.75 0.53 18.09
C ALA A 5 -4.18 -0.71 17.28
N ILE A 6 -3.82 -1.92 17.75
CA ILE A 6 -4.23 -3.19 17.13
C ILE A 6 -5.76 -3.31 17.10
N LEU A 7 -6.43 -3.02 18.21
CA LEU A 7 -7.90 -3.09 18.29
C LEU A 7 -8.57 -2.06 17.37
N ALA A 8 -8.08 -0.82 17.35
CA ALA A 8 -8.62 0.25 16.50
C ALA A 8 -8.49 -0.10 15.01
N VAL A 9 -7.33 -0.58 14.58
CA VAL A 9 -7.10 -1.02 13.19
C VAL A 9 -7.95 -2.24 12.86
N ALA A 10 -8.03 -3.25 13.73
CA ALA A 10 -8.86 -4.44 13.50
C ALA A 10 -10.34 -4.09 13.37
N VAL A 11 -10.88 -3.21 14.24
CA VAL A 11 -12.27 -2.74 14.16
C VAL A 11 -12.50 -1.91 12.90
N ALA A 12 -11.56 -1.04 12.52
CA ALA A 12 -11.64 -0.26 11.28
C ALA A 12 -11.66 -1.17 10.03
N MET A 13 -10.79 -2.20 9.98
CA MET A 13 -10.76 -3.19 8.90
C MET A 13 -12.06 -4.00 8.84
N LEU A 14 -12.54 -4.52 9.98
CA LEU A 14 -13.80 -5.26 10.04
C LEU A 14 -14.99 -4.40 9.59
N THR A 15 -15.06 -3.15 10.04
CA THR A 15 -16.11 -2.20 9.64
C THR A 15 -16.02 -1.89 8.14
N SER A 16 -14.82 -1.65 7.62
CA SER A 16 -14.59 -1.38 6.19
C SER A 16 -14.93 -2.56 5.29
N ALA A 17 -14.70 -3.80 5.76
CA ALA A 17 -14.98 -5.02 5.00
C ALA A 17 -16.45 -5.48 5.08
N THR A 18 -17.19 -5.12 6.13
CA THR A 18 -18.57 -5.61 6.37
C THR A 18 -19.62 -4.50 6.24
N LEU A 19 -19.49 -3.42 7.00
CA LEU A 19 -20.48 -2.35 7.06
C LEU A 19 -20.46 -1.48 5.80
N THR A 20 -19.28 -1.13 5.28
CA THR A 20 -19.19 -0.26 4.10
C THR A 20 -19.83 -0.90 2.85
N PRO A 21 -19.57 -2.19 2.49
CA PRO A 21 -20.27 -2.85 1.39
C PRO A 21 -21.77 -2.98 1.63
N ALA A 22 -22.21 -3.28 2.86
CA ALA A 22 -23.63 -3.36 3.21
C ALA A 22 -24.36 -2.02 3.05
N LEU A 23 -23.77 -0.92 3.52
CA LEU A 23 -24.29 0.44 3.36
C LEU A 23 -24.32 0.88 1.89
N LEU A 24 -23.31 0.51 1.09
CA LEU A 24 -23.31 0.79 -0.34
C LEU A 24 -24.39 -0.03 -1.07
N ALA A 25 -24.50 -1.33 -0.79
CA ALA A 25 -25.52 -2.20 -1.41
C ALA A 25 -26.96 -1.72 -1.13
N THR A 26 -27.22 -1.25 0.10
CA THR A 26 -28.54 -0.76 0.52
C THR A 26 -28.83 0.68 0.09
N PHE A 27 -27.89 1.61 0.27
CA PHE A 27 -28.14 3.05 0.12
C PHE A 27 -27.51 3.71 -1.11
N ALA A 28 -26.54 3.10 -1.81
CA ALA A 28 -25.83 3.80 -2.91
C ALA A 28 -26.78 4.27 -4.02
N ARG A 29 -27.80 3.48 -4.38
CA ARG A 29 -28.81 3.88 -5.39
C ARG A 29 -29.65 5.08 -4.96
N ALA A 30 -29.89 5.26 -3.66
CA ALA A 30 -30.63 6.39 -3.11
C ALA A 30 -29.73 7.64 -3.00
N ALA A 31 -28.51 7.47 -2.47
CA ALA A 31 -27.52 8.53 -2.36
C ALA A 31 -27.13 9.10 -3.75
N ALA A 32 -26.90 8.24 -4.73
CA ALA A 32 -26.55 8.62 -6.11
C ALA A 32 -27.72 9.26 -6.90
N LYS A 33 -28.96 9.22 -6.38
CA LYS A 33 -30.12 9.93 -6.94
C LYS A 33 -30.41 11.26 -6.26
N ARG A 34 -30.03 11.44 -4.98
CA ARG A 34 -30.30 12.66 -4.21
C ARG A 34 -29.16 13.69 -4.23
N SER A 35 -27.93 13.26 -4.51
CA SER A 35 -26.77 14.16 -4.46
C SER A 35 -26.52 14.88 -5.78
N ALA A 36 -26.89 16.16 -5.86
CA ALA A 36 -26.51 17.05 -6.97
C ALA A 36 -24.98 17.20 -7.09
N LEU A 37 -24.25 17.09 -5.98
CA LEU A 37 -22.78 17.09 -5.95
C LEU A 37 -22.17 15.87 -6.67
N LEU A 38 -22.77 14.67 -6.56
CA LEU A 38 -22.34 13.51 -7.34
C LEU A 38 -22.62 13.67 -8.84
N HIS A 39 -23.59 14.48 -9.25
CA HIS A 39 -23.81 14.77 -10.67
C HIS A 39 -22.74 15.70 -11.25
N TRP A 40 -22.14 16.58 -10.44
CA TRP A 40 -20.98 17.39 -10.85
C TRP A 40 -19.74 16.51 -11.07
N SER A 41 -19.50 15.51 -10.21
CA SER A 41 -18.36 14.59 -10.37
C SER A 41 -18.52 13.56 -11.49
N ARG A 42 -19.69 13.44 -12.13
CA ARG A 42 -19.95 12.55 -13.29
C ARG A 42 -19.46 13.10 -14.64
N ARG A 43 -18.42 13.94 -14.66
CA ARG A 43 -17.61 14.00 -15.89
C ARG A 43 -16.94 12.62 -16.04
N PRO A 44 -16.87 12.03 -17.25
CA PRO A 44 -16.06 10.85 -17.47
C PRO A 44 -14.60 11.26 -17.27
N GLU A 45 -14.12 11.14 -16.03
CA GLU A 45 -12.72 11.29 -15.75
C GLU A 45 -12.02 10.15 -16.47
N SER A 46 -11.17 10.50 -17.43
CA SER A 46 -10.16 9.57 -17.92
C SER A 46 -9.47 8.97 -16.71
N THR A 47 -9.45 7.64 -16.60
CA THR A 47 -8.87 6.90 -15.46
C THR A 47 -7.48 7.36 -15.08
N GLN A 48 -6.74 7.96 -16.04
CA GLN A 48 -5.53 8.72 -15.80
C GLN A 48 -5.80 10.23 -15.71
N SER A 49 -5.33 10.86 -14.63
CA SER A 49 -5.27 12.33 -14.52
C SER A 49 -4.15 12.90 -15.40
N ARG A 50 -4.51 13.79 -16.33
CA ARG A 50 -3.54 14.52 -17.20
C ARG A 50 -2.50 15.32 -16.41
N PHE A 51 -2.85 15.82 -15.22
CA PHE A 51 -1.93 16.52 -14.34
C PHE A 51 -0.87 15.56 -13.78
N TRP A 52 -1.30 14.45 -13.18
CA TRP A 52 -0.39 13.46 -12.59
C TRP A 52 0.50 12.78 -13.64
N ALA A 53 -0.05 12.47 -14.83
CA ALA A 53 0.74 11.94 -15.95
C ALA A 53 1.85 12.91 -16.40
N ARG A 54 1.55 14.22 -16.48
CA ARG A 54 2.55 15.26 -16.78
C ARG A 54 3.59 15.42 -15.68
N TRP A 55 3.18 15.40 -14.42
CA TRP A 55 4.07 15.49 -13.26
C TRP A 55 5.08 14.34 -13.25
N VAL A 56 4.61 13.10 -13.35
CA VAL A 56 5.47 11.90 -13.37
C VAL A 56 6.37 11.91 -14.60
N GLY A 57 5.85 12.29 -15.78
CA GLY A 57 6.65 12.47 -16.98
C GLY A 57 7.78 13.49 -16.80
N TRP A 58 7.56 14.57 -16.05
CA TRP A 58 8.61 15.53 -15.69
C TRP A 58 9.64 14.93 -14.72
N VAL A 59 9.20 14.29 -13.63
CA VAL A 59 10.09 13.61 -12.66
C VAL A 59 10.99 12.57 -13.34
N MET A 60 10.44 11.82 -14.32
CA MET A 60 11.13 10.76 -15.06
C MET A 60 12.06 11.21 -16.20
N ARG A 61 12.04 12.50 -16.59
CA ARG A 61 12.91 13.04 -17.65
C ARG A 61 14.38 13.13 -17.21
N ARG A 62 14.63 13.45 -15.93
CA ARG A 62 15.98 13.53 -15.35
C ARG A 62 15.99 12.86 -13.96
N PRO A 63 15.80 11.53 -13.89
CA PRO A 63 15.54 10.82 -12.64
C PRO A 63 16.70 10.92 -11.63
N TRP A 64 17.94 11.04 -12.10
CA TRP A 64 19.09 11.22 -11.22
C TRP A 64 19.08 12.57 -10.49
N ILE A 65 18.67 13.66 -11.16
CA ILE A 65 18.55 14.99 -10.54
C ILE A 65 17.42 14.98 -9.52
N THR A 66 16.24 14.47 -9.91
CA THR A 66 15.05 14.50 -9.05
C THR A 66 15.20 13.58 -7.83
N ALA A 67 15.84 12.43 -7.98
CA ALA A 67 16.22 11.57 -6.86
C ALA A 67 17.24 12.26 -5.93
N LEU A 68 18.33 12.82 -6.46
CA LEU A 68 19.33 13.50 -5.64
C LEU A 68 18.75 14.72 -4.91
N SER A 69 17.92 15.54 -5.57
CA SER A 69 17.29 16.70 -4.92
C SER A 69 16.31 16.28 -3.83
N ALA A 70 15.51 15.22 -4.05
CA ALA A 70 14.60 14.71 -3.04
C ALA A 70 15.37 14.12 -1.85
N SER A 71 16.35 13.25 -2.09
CA SER A 71 17.21 12.69 -1.05
C SER A 71 17.98 13.77 -0.28
N LEU A 72 18.47 14.82 -0.94
CA LEU A 72 19.14 15.94 -0.26
C LEU A 72 18.19 16.70 0.67
N VAL A 73 16.97 17.02 0.23
CA VAL A 73 15.97 17.68 1.08
C VAL A 73 15.63 16.79 2.28
N LEU A 74 15.43 15.48 2.07
CA LEU A 74 15.14 14.54 3.14
C LEU A 74 16.31 14.41 4.13
N LEU A 75 17.55 14.35 3.65
CA LEU A 75 18.75 14.28 4.50
C LEU A 75 18.95 15.58 5.29
N LEU A 76 18.65 16.75 4.71
CA LEU A 76 18.66 18.02 5.42
C LEU A 76 17.58 18.09 6.50
N MET A 77 16.37 17.59 6.23
CA MET A 77 15.32 17.45 7.25
C MET A 77 15.65 16.40 8.32
N ALA A 78 16.43 15.37 7.99
CA ALA A 78 16.82 14.31 8.90
C ALA A 78 18.06 14.64 9.76
N ALA A 79 18.95 15.52 9.29
CA ALA A 79 20.20 15.86 9.98
C ALA A 79 20.02 16.28 11.47
N PRO A 80 19.00 17.07 11.86
CA PRO A 80 18.78 17.44 13.26
C PRO A 80 18.48 16.24 14.17
N ALA A 81 17.97 15.11 13.65
CA ALA A 81 17.71 13.90 14.43
C ALA A 81 18.96 13.33 15.09
N THR A 82 20.15 13.63 14.56
CA THR A 82 21.44 13.23 15.16
C THR A 82 21.76 13.95 16.47
N GLN A 83 21.08 15.07 16.75
CA GLN A 83 21.23 15.88 17.96
C GLN A 83 20.09 15.65 18.98
N MET A 84 19.18 14.71 18.70
CA MET A 84 17.98 14.48 19.50
C MET A 84 18.31 14.03 20.92
N VAL A 85 18.14 14.92 21.89
CA VAL A 85 18.16 14.58 23.32
C VAL A 85 16.84 13.88 23.70
N LEU A 86 16.93 12.70 24.30
CA LEU A 86 15.78 11.96 24.83
C LEU A 86 15.67 12.16 26.34
N GLY A 87 14.43 12.29 26.83
CA GLY A 87 14.16 12.45 28.24
C GLY A 87 12.68 12.44 28.57
N ASN A 88 12.26 11.46 29.37
CA ASN A 88 10.92 11.40 29.96
C ASN A 88 10.79 12.37 31.16
N SER A 89 9.64 13.04 31.25
CA SER A 89 9.22 13.91 32.35
C SER A 89 7.70 13.88 32.46
N LEU A 90 7.16 13.68 33.67
CA LEU A 90 5.72 13.65 33.90
C LEU A 90 5.17 15.07 34.13
N LEU A 91 5.94 15.96 34.76
CA LEU A 91 5.46 17.29 35.10
C LEU A 91 5.50 18.25 33.92
N ARG A 92 6.48 18.10 33.01
CA ARG A 92 6.60 18.94 31.81
C ARG A 92 5.46 18.68 30.80
N GLN A 93 4.67 17.61 30.96
CA GLN A 93 3.46 17.34 30.17
C GLN A 93 2.30 18.31 30.50
N PHE A 94 2.35 18.97 31.66
CA PHE A 94 1.39 20.01 32.04
C PHE A 94 1.96 21.40 31.75
N ASP A 95 1.10 22.32 31.31
CA ASP A 95 1.49 23.72 31.19
C ASP A 95 1.97 24.28 32.55
N SER A 96 2.88 25.25 32.47
CA SER A 96 3.37 26.08 33.57
C SER A 96 2.27 26.63 34.48
N SER A 97 1.09 26.94 33.93
CA SER A 97 -0.07 27.46 34.68
C SER A 97 -0.89 26.39 35.41
N HIS A 98 -0.67 25.10 35.14
CA HIS A 98 -1.51 24.02 35.64
C HIS A 98 -1.30 23.76 37.14
N GLU A 99 -2.40 23.56 37.89
CA GLU A 99 -2.37 23.45 39.36
C GLU A 99 -1.40 22.40 39.90
N ILE A 100 -1.28 21.25 39.22
CA ILE A 100 -0.32 20.18 39.56
C ILE A 100 1.13 20.70 39.52
N ARG A 101 1.48 21.43 38.46
CA ARG A 101 2.84 21.96 38.25
C ARG A 101 3.13 23.15 39.17
N ALA A 102 2.11 23.98 39.45
CA ALA A 102 2.18 25.03 40.45
C ALA A 102 2.38 24.47 41.88
N GLY A 103 1.65 23.41 42.25
CA GLY A 103 1.78 22.76 43.55
C GLY A 103 3.16 22.14 43.78
N VAL A 104 3.70 21.45 42.77
CA VAL A 104 5.06 20.91 42.82
C VAL A 104 6.10 22.03 42.87
N SER A 105 5.97 23.09 42.06
CA SER A 105 6.94 24.20 42.08
C SER A 105 6.93 24.95 43.42
N ALA A 106 5.78 25.13 44.06
CA ALA A 106 5.68 25.70 45.41
C ALA A 106 6.32 24.79 46.47
N ALA A 107 6.10 23.48 46.40
CA ALA A 107 6.75 22.52 47.29
C ALA A 107 8.28 22.46 47.08
N ALA A 108 8.74 22.54 45.83
CA ALA A 108 10.16 22.65 45.48
C ALA A 108 10.81 23.94 46.01
N GLN A 109 10.10 25.08 46.01
CA GLN A 109 10.56 26.33 46.62
C GLN A 109 10.68 26.23 48.15
N ALA A 110 9.76 25.50 48.81
CA ALA A 110 9.74 25.37 50.26
C ALA A 110 10.70 24.31 50.83
N LEU A 111 10.90 23.20 50.10
CA LEU A 111 11.64 22.01 50.57
C LEU A 111 12.99 21.82 49.87
N GLY A 112 13.23 22.54 48.76
CA GLY A 112 14.34 22.33 47.84
C GLY A 112 13.92 21.53 46.59
N PRO A 113 14.55 21.76 45.43
CA PRO A 113 14.09 21.24 44.14
C PRO A 113 14.07 19.71 44.07
N GLY A 114 15.11 19.04 44.57
CA GLY A 114 15.18 17.57 44.60
C GLY A 114 14.39 16.89 45.72
N ALA A 115 13.71 17.64 46.59
CA ALA A 115 13.10 17.09 47.81
C ALA A 115 11.90 16.16 47.56
N LEU A 116 11.22 16.35 46.42
CA LEU A 116 10.05 15.55 46.02
C LEU A 116 10.42 14.24 45.32
N GLY A 117 11.69 14.09 44.91
CA GLY A 117 12.19 12.88 44.26
C GLY A 117 13.64 12.61 44.61
N PRO A 118 13.97 12.36 45.90
CA PRO A 118 15.35 12.11 46.30
C PRO A 118 15.89 10.85 45.64
N ALA A 119 17.18 10.89 45.27
CA ALA A 119 17.90 9.70 44.84
C ALA A 119 18.03 8.74 46.03
N GLN A 120 17.71 7.47 45.81
CA GLN A 120 17.70 6.45 46.86
C GLN A 120 18.83 5.47 46.64
N VAL A 121 19.55 5.13 47.71
CA VAL A 121 20.63 4.14 47.66
C VAL A 121 20.32 3.06 48.69
N LEU A 122 20.01 1.87 48.21
CA LEU A 122 19.79 0.69 49.04
C LEU A 122 21.12 -0.05 49.21
N VAL A 123 21.60 -0.15 50.44
CA VAL A 123 22.78 -0.95 50.80
C VAL A 123 22.28 -2.23 51.45
N THR A 124 22.61 -3.40 50.87
CA THR A 124 22.16 -4.71 51.34
C THR A 124 23.35 -5.58 51.71
N PHE A 125 23.35 -6.12 52.93
CA PHE A 125 24.35 -7.03 53.45
C PHE A 125 23.79 -8.46 53.37
N PRO A 126 24.35 -9.36 52.54
CA PRO A 126 23.82 -10.73 52.37
C PRO A 126 23.75 -11.51 53.68
N ASP A 127 24.75 -11.33 54.54
CA ASP A 127 24.87 -11.97 55.86
C ASP A 127 24.03 -11.28 56.95
N GLY A 128 23.34 -10.20 56.60
CA GLY A 128 22.50 -9.40 57.50
C GLY A 128 23.28 -8.45 58.41
N GLY A 129 22.62 -7.98 59.48
CA GLY A 129 23.25 -7.12 60.48
C GLY A 129 23.64 -5.73 59.97
N ALA A 130 22.80 -5.09 59.15
CA ALA A 130 23.06 -3.75 58.61
C ALA A 130 23.31 -2.69 59.69
N SER A 131 22.66 -2.80 60.85
CA SER A 131 22.87 -1.91 62.00
C SER A 131 24.09 -2.23 62.89
N THR A 132 24.89 -3.26 62.56
CA THR A 132 26.04 -3.65 63.39
C THR A 132 27.18 -2.63 63.33
N PRO A 133 28.04 -2.53 64.36
CA PRO A 133 29.19 -1.61 64.38
C PRO A 133 30.23 -1.85 63.26
N ALA A 134 30.26 -3.04 62.67
CA ALA A 134 31.11 -3.34 61.52
C ALA A 134 30.56 -2.67 60.25
N HIS A 135 29.28 -2.91 59.93
CA HIS A 135 28.63 -2.36 58.74
C HIS A 135 28.30 -0.85 58.86
N SER A 136 28.20 -0.31 60.08
CA SER A 136 27.95 1.13 60.27
C SER A 136 29.08 2.01 59.73
N GLN A 137 30.34 1.54 59.73
CA GLN A 137 31.46 2.23 59.11
C GLN A 137 31.32 2.27 57.59
N THR A 138 30.98 1.15 56.96
CA THR A 138 30.69 1.04 55.52
C THR A 138 29.54 1.96 55.11
N ILE A 139 28.44 1.95 55.85
CA ILE A 139 27.27 2.84 55.60
C ILE A 139 27.65 4.32 55.77
N ALA A 140 28.49 4.66 56.75
CA ALA A 140 28.98 6.03 56.94
C ALA A 140 29.89 6.48 55.78
N ALA A 141 30.79 5.61 55.30
CA ALA A 141 31.64 5.87 54.14
C ALA A 141 30.82 6.09 52.85
N ILE A 142 29.83 5.22 52.59
CA ILE A 142 28.89 5.37 51.46
C ILE A 142 28.13 6.70 51.57
N ARG A 143 27.60 7.04 52.76
CA ARG A 143 26.91 8.32 53.00
C ARG A 143 27.82 9.54 52.76
N GLN A 144 29.09 9.45 53.15
CA GLN A 144 30.08 10.50 52.91
C GLN A 144 30.37 10.65 51.41
N GLN A 145 30.57 9.55 50.68
CA GLN A 145 30.74 9.59 49.22
C GLN A 145 29.50 10.13 48.50
N MET A 146 28.29 9.75 48.92
CA MET A 146 27.05 10.31 48.36
C MET A 146 26.96 11.85 48.52
N THR A 147 27.61 12.42 49.53
CA THR A 147 27.68 13.88 49.76
C THR A 147 28.69 14.57 48.82
N GLN A 148 29.57 13.81 48.17
CA GLN A 148 30.52 14.31 47.15
C GLN A 148 30.00 14.17 45.72
N ALA A 149 28.83 13.54 45.53
CA ALA A 149 28.21 13.42 44.22
C ALA A 149 27.78 14.81 43.69
N PRO A 150 27.80 15.02 42.35
CA PRO A 150 27.31 16.26 41.77
C PRO A 150 25.83 16.47 42.13
N ASP A 151 25.42 17.74 42.23
CA ASP A 151 24.05 18.16 42.49
C ASP A 151 23.35 17.54 43.72
N VAL A 152 24.10 17.05 44.73
CA VAL A 152 23.54 16.61 46.02
C VAL A 152 23.54 17.77 47.02
N ALA A 153 22.34 18.13 47.50
CA ALA A 153 22.16 19.16 48.53
C ALA A 153 22.30 18.60 49.95
N SER A 154 21.81 17.38 50.21
CA SER A 154 21.96 16.72 51.52
C SER A 154 21.71 15.21 51.46
N VAL A 155 22.31 14.46 52.40
CA VAL A 155 22.07 13.02 52.54
C VAL A 155 21.53 12.69 53.93
N ALA A 156 20.29 12.17 53.96
CA ALA A 156 19.59 11.81 55.19
C ALA A 156 20.32 10.67 55.97
N PRO A 157 20.08 10.54 57.29
CA PRO A 157 20.53 9.39 58.06
C PRO A 157 19.97 8.07 57.49
N PRO A 158 20.71 6.95 57.60
CA PRO A 158 20.26 5.65 57.10
C PRO A 158 19.00 5.17 57.81
N LYS A 159 18.02 4.67 57.04
CA LYS A 159 16.84 3.97 57.54
C LYS A 159 17.04 2.47 57.37
N PHE A 160 17.12 1.74 58.47
CA PHE A 160 17.29 0.28 58.45
C PHE A 160 15.98 -0.44 58.12
N ALA A 161 16.06 -1.50 57.33
CA ALA A 161 14.95 -2.39 57.06
C ALA A 161 14.56 -3.19 58.32
N ALA A 162 13.29 -3.59 58.42
CA ALA A 162 12.78 -4.34 59.58
C ALA A 162 13.43 -5.73 59.77
N ASP A 163 13.98 -6.31 58.70
CA ASP A 163 14.75 -7.55 58.72
C ASP A 163 16.24 -7.35 59.07
N ASN A 164 16.67 -6.10 59.27
CA ASN A 164 18.05 -5.67 59.49
C ASN A 164 19.07 -6.18 58.46
N ARG A 165 18.65 -6.47 57.22
CA ARG A 165 19.56 -6.88 56.13
C ARG A 165 19.98 -5.72 55.23
N SER A 166 19.19 -4.65 55.19
CA SER A 166 19.45 -3.49 54.33
C SER A 166 19.32 -2.16 55.08
N ALA A 167 20.04 -1.15 54.58
CA ALA A 167 19.91 0.24 54.97
C ALA A 167 19.59 1.09 53.73
N LEU A 168 18.59 1.96 53.84
CA LEU A 168 18.20 2.92 52.82
C LEU A 168 18.79 4.29 53.15
N LEU A 169 19.65 4.80 52.27
CA LEU A 169 20.12 6.18 52.25
C LEU A 169 19.29 6.97 51.23
N SER A 170 19.10 8.27 51.47
CA SER A 170 18.36 9.16 50.58
C SER A 170 19.08 10.48 50.42
N ALA A 171 19.42 10.83 49.18
CA ALA A 171 20.05 12.09 48.82
C ALA A 171 19.01 13.03 48.19
N VAL A 172 18.84 14.21 48.78
CA VAL A 172 18.06 15.31 48.19
C VAL A 172 18.97 16.06 47.23
N LEU A 173 18.50 16.24 45.99
CA LEU A 173 19.27 16.94 44.96
C LEU A 173 19.06 18.47 45.00
N SER A 174 20.05 19.23 44.54
CA SER A 174 19.98 20.68 44.30
C SER A 174 19.34 21.05 42.96
N VAL A 175 18.95 20.04 42.16
CA VAL A 175 18.26 20.17 40.87
C VAL A 175 16.93 19.42 40.88
N ASP A 176 16.09 19.67 39.87
CA ASP A 176 14.81 18.97 39.71
C ASP A 176 15.04 17.46 39.40
N PRO A 177 14.32 16.51 40.05
CA PRO A 177 14.50 15.08 39.84
C PRO A 177 14.29 14.58 38.40
N GLU A 178 13.55 15.32 37.55
CA GLU A 178 13.32 14.96 36.14
C GLU A 178 14.37 15.58 35.20
N ASP A 179 15.28 16.42 35.70
CA ASP A 179 16.25 17.12 34.88
C ASP A 179 17.50 16.30 34.50
N MET A 180 18.20 16.72 33.43
CA MET A 180 19.36 15.99 32.92
C MET A 180 20.54 15.95 33.91
N GLY A 181 20.73 17.00 34.74
CA GLY A 181 21.76 17.00 35.79
C GLY A 181 21.55 15.91 36.84
N ALA A 182 20.29 15.68 37.24
CA ALA A 182 19.91 14.63 38.20
C ALA A 182 20.31 13.23 37.69
N ARG A 183 20.22 13.01 36.37
CA ARG A 183 20.60 11.74 35.72
C ARG A 183 22.10 11.47 35.83
N HIS A 184 22.93 12.50 35.62
CA HIS A 184 24.38 12.40 35.79
C HIS A 184 24.76 12.09 37.24
N THR A 185 23.99 12.58 38.22
CA THR A 185 24.16 12.22 39.64
C THR A 185 23.93 10.72 39.88
N VAL A 186 22.90 10.14 39.26
CA VAL A 186 22.64 8.69 39.33
C VAL A 186 23.76 7.87 38.68
N ASP A 187 24.27 8.28 37.51
CA ASP A 187 25.43 7.64 36.87
C ASP A 187 26.69 7.71 37.75
N TRP A 188 26.95 8.89 38.34
CA TRP A 188 28.07 9.07 39.26
C TRP A 188 27.95 8.15 40.48
N MET A 189 26.78 8.09 41.11
CA MET A 189 26.52 7.21 42.27
C MET A 189 26.71 5.73 41.92
N ARG A 190 26.20 5.29 40.76
CA ARG A 190 26.36 3.90 40.29
C ARG A 190 27.81 3.54 39.99
N THR A 191 28.63 4.51 39.58
CA THR A 191 30.03 4.29 39.24
C THR A 191 30.94 4.31 40.48
N HIS A 192 30.71 5.20 41.44
CA HIS A 192 31.65 5.45 42.54
C HIS A 192 31.30 4.72 43.84
N LEU A 193 30.01 4.61 44.20
CA LEU A 193 29.60 4.01 45.49
C LEU A 193 29.96 2.52 45.64
N PRO A 194 29.98 1.67 44.59
CA PRO A 194 30.44 0.28 44.73
C PRO A 194 31.87 0.15 45.26
N GLY A 195 32.72 1.17 45.07
CA GLY A 195 34.08 1.20 45.60
C GLY A 195 34.20 1.39 47.12
N ALA A 196 33.09 1.71 47.80
CA ALA A 196 33.01 1.79 49.27
C ALA A 196 32.17 0.65 49.89
N ALA A 197 31.80 -0.36 49.11
CA ALA A 197 30.91 -1.44 49.52
C ALA A 197 31.66 -2.76 49.79
N ASP A 198 32.47 -2.79 50.85
CA ASP A 198 33.09 -4.05 51.31
C ASP A 198 32.00 -5.06 51.72
N GLY A 199 31.81 -6.10 50.90
CA GLY A 199 30.84 -7.18 51.14
C GLY A 199 29.36 -6.80 50.98
N ALA A 200 29.05 -5.55 50.65
CA ALA A 200 27.68 -5.06 50.51
C ALA A 200 27.26 -4.95 49.03
N ARG A 201 25.99 -5.23 48.73
CA ARG A 201 25.38 -4.87 47.44
C ARG A 201 24.80 -3.46 47.53
N ILE A 202 25.09 -2.63 46.54
CA ILE A 202 24.46 -1.31 46.38
C ILE A 202 23.54 -1.32 45.16
N ASP A 203 22.29 -0.86 45.36
CA ASP A 203 21.34 -0.57 44.28
C ASP A 203 20.93 0.91 44.35
N VAL A 204 21.12 1.66 43.26
CA VAL A 204 20.75 3.08 43.16
C VAL A 204 19.41 3.22 42.43
N GLY A 205 18.40 3.69 43.16
CA GLY A 205 17.01 3.85 42.75
C GLY A 205 16.43 5.24 43.10
N GLY A 206 15.11 5.30 43.28
CA GLY A 206 14.34 6.55 43.39
C GLY A 206 13.83 7.05 42.03
N PRO A 207 13.02 8.13 41.99
CA PRO A 207 12.30 8.55 40.78
C PRO A 207 13.24 8.88 39.60
N THR A 208 14.29 9.66 39.83
CA THR A 208 15.30 10.01 38.80
C THR A 208 15.96 8.77 38.20
N ALA A 209 16.32 7.80 39.04
CA ALA A 209 16.95 6.56 38.59
C ALA A 209 15.99 5.71 37.75
N LEU A 210 14.71 5.64 38.13
CA LEU A 210 13.67 4.94 37.36
C LEU A 210 13.44 5.59 35.99
N ILE A 211 13.38 6.93 35.93
CA ILE A 211 13.24 7.69 34.68
C ILE A 211 14.44 7.43 33.77
N LYS A 212 15.65 7.52 34.31
CA LYS A 212 16.89 7.23 33.58
C LYS A 212 16.95 5.79 33.10
N ASP A 213 16.65 4.80 33.95
CA ASP A 213 16.66 3.38 33.59
C ASP A 213 15.66 3.07 32.47
N PHE A 214 14.51 3.74 32.48
CA PHE A 214 13.53 3.66 31.40
C PHE A 214 14.09 4.24 30.09
N ASP A 215 14.65 5.45 30.14
CA ASP A 215 15.20 6.15 28.98
C ASP A 215 16.39 5.39 28.37
N ASP A 216 17.34 4.92 29.19
CA ASP A 216 18.47 4.09 28.78
C ASP A 216 18.00 2.76 28.18
N ARG A 217 16.96 2.13 28.76
CA ARG A 217 16.40 0.87 28.24
C ARG A 217 15.68 1.04 26.91
N VAL A 218 14.97 2.14 26.71
CA VAL A 218 14.32 2.47 25.43
C VAL A 218 15.39 2.78 24.38
N ALA A 219 16.36 3.64 24.69
CA ALA A 219 17.46 3.95 23.78
C ALA A 219 18.26 2.69 23.34
N ALA A 220 18.55 1.78 24.28
CA ALA A 220 19.24 0.53 23.98
C ALA A 220 18.41 -0.46 23.14
N THR A 221 17.08 -0.42 23.23
CA THR A 221 16.18 -1.31 22.47
C THR A 221 15.71 -0.73 21.14
N GLN A 222 15.78 0.59 20.96
CA GLN A 222 15.35 1.29 19.74
C GLN A 222 15.97 0.75 18.44
N PRO A 223 17.28 0.39 18.35
CA PRO A 223 17.85 -0.21 17.14
C PRO A 223 17.27 -1.61 16.83
N LEU A 224 16.93 -2.38 17.86
CA LEU A 224 16.32 -3.70 17.71
C LEU A 224 14.86 -3.57 17.22
N VAL A 225 14.10 -2.63 17.80
CA VAL A 225 12.73 -2.31 17.34
C VAL A 225 12.75 -1.85 15.88
N LEU A 226 13.69 -0.98 15.49
CA LEU A 226 13.90 -0.54 14.12
C LEU A 226 14.21 -1.71 13.18
N ALA A 227 15.17 -2.57 13.53
CA ALA A 227 15.50 -3.74 12.74
C ALA A 227 14.31 -4.71 12.59
N PHE A 228 13.55 -4.94 13.65
CA PHE A 228 12.37 -5.81 13.66
C PHE A 228 11.23 -5.28 12.79
N VAL A 229 10.86 -4.00 12.96
CA VAL A 229 9.80 -3.34 12.16
C VAL A 229 10.22 -3.25 10.69
N ALA A 230 11.47 -2.88 10.40
CA ALA A 230 12.02 -2.84 9.05
C ALA A 230 12.06 -4.22 8.39
N LEU A 231 12.38 -5.29 9.14
CA LEU A 231 12.35 -6.67 8.64
C LEU A 231 10.93 -7.14 8.32
N ILE A 232 9.95 -6.88 9.18
CA ILE A 232 8.55 -7.21 8.90
C ILE A 232 8.06 -6.43 7.67
N ALA A 233 8.38 -5.14 7.59
CA ALA A 233 8.02 -4.30 6.46
C ALA A 233 8.64 -4.79 5.14
N PHE A 234 9.91 -5.18 5.19
CA PHE A 234 10.62 -5.79 4.07
C PHE A 234 9.94 -7.08 3.62
N VAL A 235 9.57 -7.97 4.55
CA VAL A 235 8.87 -9.23 4.23
C VAL A 235 7.48 -8.96 3.63
N MET A 236 6.70 -8.01 4.16
CA MET A 236 5.38 -7.67 3.60
C MET A 236 5.49 -7.09 2.18
N LEU A 237 6.41 -6.16 1.94
CA LEU A 237 6.67 -5.63 0.60
C LEU A 237 7.21 -6.70 -0.36
N LEU A 238 8.06 -7.61 0.13
CA LEU A 238 8.60 -8.72 -0.65
C LEU A 238 7.49 -9.71 -1.08
N VAL A 239 6.52 -9.98 -0.22
CA VAL A 239 5.34 -10.82 -0.55
C VAL A 239 4.39 -10.09 -1.51
N SER A 240 4.11 -8.80 -1.31
CA SER A 240 3.23 -8.05 -2.22
C SER A 240 3.85 -7.86 -3.62
N VAL A 241 5.12 -7.48 -3.69
CA VAL A 241 5.74 -7.00 -4.94
C VAL A 241 6.61 -8.08 -5.60
N HIS A 242 6.94 -9.18 -4.91
CA HIS A 242 7.85 -10.25 -5.35
C HIS A 242 9.15 -9.70 -5.99
N SER A 243 9.72 -8.66 -5.40
CA SER A 243 10.98 -8.06 -5.85
C SER A 243 11.81 -7.62 -4.65
N MET A 244 13.02 -8.16 -4.56
CA MET A 244 13.93 -7.92 -3.45
C MET A 244 14.38 -6.46 -3.39
N PHE A 245 14.63 -5.87 -4.56
CA PHE A 245 15.08 -4.49 -4.70
C PHE A 245 13.96 -3.50 -4.37
N LEU A 246 12.70 -3.81 -4.73
CA LEU A 246 11.55 -2.95 -4.43
C LEU A 246 11.14 -3.01 -2.96
N ALA A 247 11.29 -4.16 -2.31
CA ALA A 247 11.12 -4.28 -0.87
C ALA A 247 12.20 -3.48 -0.12
N LEU A 248 13.49 -3.67 -0.49
CA LEU A 248 14.60 -2.99 0.18
C LEU A 248 14.52 -1.46 0.02
N LYS A 249 14.30 -0.96 -1.20
CA LYS A 249 14.18 0.50 -1.42
C LYS A 249 13.03 1.08 -0.57
N GLY A 250 11.90 0.37 -0.46
CA GLY A 250 10.69 0.90 0.16
C GLY A 250 10.86 1.12 1.65
N VAL A 251 11.44 0.12 2.32
CA VAL A 251 11.89 0.22 3.70
C VAL A 251 12.89 1.37 3.88
N LEU A 252 13.88 1.52 2.99
CA LEU A 252 14.84 2.63 3.06
C LEU A 252 14.18 4.01 2.87
N MET A 253 13.20 4.14 1.98
CA MET A 253 12.46 5.40 1.79
C MET A 253 11.59 5.74 3.00
N THR A 254 10.89 4.75 3.56
CA THR A 254 10.09 4.92 4.78
C THR A 254 10.97 5.29 5.97
N LEU A 255 12.15 4.66 6.10
CA LEU A 255 13.13 4.98 7.13
C LEU A 255 13.65 6.42 7.00
N LEU A 256 13.81 6.91 5.77
CA LEU A 256 14.21 8.29 5.49
C LEU A 256 13.09 9.30 5.80
N SER A 257 11.81 8.95 5.58
CA SER A 257 10.65 9.74 6.06
C SER A 257 10.59 9.80 7.59
N VAL A 258 10.85 8.68 8.28
CA VAL A 258 10.92 8.64 9.76
C VAL A 258 12.08 9.51 10.27
N ALA A 259 13.25 9.44 9.63
CA ALA A 259 14.39 10.27 10.01
C ALA A 259 14.11 11.76 9.83
N ALA A 260 13.44 12.16 8.74
CA ALA A 260 12.97 13.53 8.52
C ALA A 260 11.92 13.98 9.56
N ALA A 261 11.05 13.06 10.02
CA ALA A 261 10.12 13.34 11.10
C ALA A 261 10.81 13.55 12.45
N TYR A 262 11.80 12.74 12.80
CA TYR A 262 12.62 12.96 14.01
C TYR A 262 13.42 14.28 13.95
N GLY A 263 13.97 14.62 12.79
CA GLY A 263 14.64 15.92 12.64
C GLY A 263 13.66 17.08 12.78
N SER A 264 12.42 16.93 12.31
CA SER A 264 11.37 17.92 12.54
C SER A 264 11.00 18.09 14.03
N LEU A 265 11.03 17.03 14.84
CA LEU A 265 10.84 17.14 16.30
C LEU A 265 11.93 18.01 16.93
N VAL A 266 13.20 17.77 16.59
CA VAL A 266 14.32 18.57 17.09
C VAL A 266 14.18 20.02 16.65
N MET A 267 13.86 20.29 15.39
CA MET A 267 13.66 21.66 14.88
C MET A 267 12.49 22.39 15.57
N VAL A 268 11.36 21.72 15.76
CA VAL A 268 10.13 22.29 16.32
C VAL A 268 10.27 22.56 17.81
N PHE A 269 10.72 21.56 18.59
CA PHE A 269 10.67 21.57 20.05
C PHE A 269 12.02 21.90 20.71
N GLN A 270 13.15 21.36 20.22
CA GLN A 270 14.47 21.59 20.83
C GLN A 270 15.17 22.85 20.31
N TRP A 271 14.96 23.22 19.05
CA TRP A 271 15.46 24.47 18.48
C TRP A 271 14.44 25.62 18.54
N GLY A 272 13.21 25.35 19.01
CA GLY A 272 12.20 26.37 19.24
C GLY A 272 11.61 27.03 17.98
N TRP A 273 11.79 26.47 16.79
CA TRP A 273 11.36 27.15 15.53
C TRP A 273 9.86 27.43 15.50
N ALA A 274 9.05 26.65 16.23
CA ALA A 274 7.60 26.77 16.27
C ALA A 274 7.06 27.46 17.54
N GLU A 275 7.91 28.08 18.38
CA GLU A 275 7.48 28.80 19.59
C GLU A 275 6.38 29.85 19.28
N LYS A 276 6.53 30.56 18.15
CA LYS A 276 5.55 31.55 17.67
C LYS A 276 4.19 30.96 17.24
N LEU A 277 4.10 29.65 17.04
CA LEU A 277 2.86 28.93 16.77
C LEU A 277 2.23 28.33 18.04
N GLY A 278 2.82 28.55 19.21
CA GLY A 278 2.32 28.04 20.50
C GLY A 278 2.90 26.70 20.94
N PHE A 279 3.95 26.19 20.29
CA PHE A 279 4.66 25.01 20.75
C PHE A 279 5.69 25.39 21.84
N PRO A 280 5.65 24.79 23.04
CA PRO A 280 6.63 25.09 24.07
C PRO A 280 8.03 24.58 23.66
N HIS A 281 9.06 25.31 24.07
CA HIS A 281 10.45 24.85 24.01
C HIS A 281 10.64 23.66 24.96
N LEU A 282 11.21 22.55 24.47
CA LEU A 282 11.48 21.35 25.25
C LEU A 282 12.97 21.01 25.18
N SER A 283 13.60 20.80 26.33
CA SER A 283 15.02 20.39 26.41
C SER A 283 15.27 18.93 26.03
N SER A 284 14.22 18.10 25.97
CA SER A 284 14.27 16.71 25.56
C SER A 284 12.96 16.30 24.86
N ILE A 285 13.05 15.35 23.93
CA ILE A 285 11.88 14.64 23.35
C ILE A 285 11.54 13.46 24.27
N ASP A 286 10.25 13.18 24.45
CA ASP A 286 9.83 12.07 25.30
C ASP A 286 10.29 10.73 24.72
N SER A 287 10.93 9.90 25.54
CA SER A 287 11.54 8.63 25.11
C SER A 287 10.56 7.64 24.48
N THR A 288 9.25 7.75 24.77
CA THR A 288 8.21 6.90 24.17
C THR A 288 7.84 7.30 22.75
N VAL A 289 8.14 8.55 22.34
CA VAL A 289 7.75 9.10 21.04
C VAL A 289 8.49 8.44 19.87
N PRO A 290 9.84 8.28 19.85
CA PRO A 290 10.52 7.68 18.71
C PRO A 290 10.06 6.24 18.39
N PRO A 291 9.94 5.29 19.35
CA PRO A 291 9.41 3.96 19.07
C PRO A 291 7.97 3.99 18.52
N LEU A 292 7.13 4.91 19.01
CA LEU A 292 5.73 5.02 18.61
C LEU A 292 5.57 5.61 17.20
N VAL A 293 6.27 6.71 16.92
CA VAL A 293 6.31 7.37 15.61
C VAL A 293 6.88 6.42 14.55
N LEU A 294 7.94 5.66 14.88
CA LEU A 294 8.49 4.61 14.03
C LEU A 294 7.40 3.59 13.65
N ALA A 295 6.73 3.00 14.64
CA ALA A 295 5.71 1.98 14.42
C ALA A 295 4.50 2.52 13.63
N MET A 296 4.00 3.71 13.98
CA MET A 296 2.88 4.37 13.28
C MET A 296 3.25 4.71 11.83
N THR A 297 4.42 5.31 11.60
CA THR A 297 4.86 5.72 10.26
C THR A 297 5.10 4.50 9.38
N PHE A 298 5.73 3.44 9.89
CA PHE A 298 5.92 2.21 9.12
C PHE A 298 4.59 1.56 8.74
N GLY A 299 3.64 1.44 9.68
CA GLY A 299 2.30 0.93 9.38
C GLY A 299 1.60 1.73 8.28
N LEU A 300 1.49 3.06 8.45
CA LEU A 300 0.77 3.93 7.53
C LEU A 300 1.48 4.11 6.17
N SER A 301 2.81 4.09 6.13
CA SER A 301 3.58 4.17 4.88
C SER A 301 3.50 2.88 4.05
N MET A 302 3.54 1.72 4.71
CA MET A 302 3.50 0.43 4.02
C MET A 302 2.23 0.27 3.19
N ASP A 303 1.05 0.60 3.75
CA ASP A 303 -0.24 0.45 3.09
C ASP A 303 -0.27 1.15 1.72
N TYR A 304 0.18 2.41 1.67
CA TYR A 304 0.23 3.17 0.43
C TYR A 304 1.36 2.72 -0.51
N GLU A 305 2.48 2.16 -0.01
CA GLU A 305 3.57 1.70 -0.89
C GLU A 305 3.21 0.38 -1.55
N ILE A 306 2.62 -0.54 -0.78
CA ILE A 306 1.99 -1.75 -1.27
C ILE A 306 0.94 -1.40 -2.34
N PHE A 307 0.03 -0.47 -2.06
CA PHE A 307 -1.01 -0.07 -3.03
C PHE A 307 -0.43 0.51 -4.32
N LEU A 308 0.55 1.41 -4.23
CA LEU A 308 1.18 2.03 -5.39
C LEU A 308 2.01 1.02 -6.19
N LEU A 309 2.89 0.26 -5.54
CA LEU A 309 3.77 -0.72 -6.21
C LEU A 309 2.98 -1.88 -6.82
N THR A 310 1.88 -2.32 -6.19
CA THR A 310 1.02 -3.38 -6.75
C THR A 310 0.43 -2.95 -8.09
N ARG A 311 -0.13 -1.73 -8.21
CA ARG A 311 -0.63 -1.22 -9.50
C ARG A 311 0.45 -1.02 -10.55
N ILE A 312 1.64 -0.56 -10.15
CA ILE A 312 2.77 -0.44 -11.06
C ILE A 312 3.18 -1.83 -11.57
N ARG A 313 3.25 -2.82 -10.68
CA ARG A 313 3.58 -4.19 -11.01
C ARG A 313 2.56 -4.84 -11.94
N GLU A 314 1.27 -4.72 -11.64
CA GLU A 314 0.16 -5.19 -12.47
C GLU A 314 0.31 -4.65 -13.91
N ARG A 315 0.44 -3.33 -14.07
CA ARG A 315 0.64 -2.72 -15.39
C ARG A 315 1.94 -3.18 -16.07
N PHE A 316 3.02 -3.39 -15.32
CA PHE A 316 4.27 -3.92 -15.86
C PHE A 316 4.14 -5.36 -16.37
N LEU A 317 3.39 -6.22 -15.68
CA LEU A 317 3.11 -7.60 -16.13
C LEU A 317 2.31 -7.62 -17.45
N HIS A 318 1.44 -6.63 -17.68
CA HIS A 318 0.70 -6.49 -18.93
C HIS A 318 1.50 -5.87 -20.09
N THR A 319 2.35 -4.86 -19.84
CA THR A 319 3.03 -4.11 -20.94
C THR A 319 4.52 -4.38 -21.11
N GLY A 320 5.19 -4.97 -20.11
CA GLY A 320 6.64 -5.11 -20.06
C GLY A 320 7.43 -3.79 -19.98
N GLN A 321 6.74 -2.63 -19.89
CA GLN A 321 7.38 -1.31 -19.97
C GLN A 321 7.35 -0.60 -18.61
N THR A 322 8.49 -0.55 -17.91
CA THR A 322 8.58 0.03 -16.56
C THR A 322 8.19 1.52 -16.51
N ARG A 323 8.51 2.30 -17.54
CA ARG A 323 8.13 3.74 -17.58
C ARG A 323 6.62 3.95 -17.73
N ASP A 324 5.96 3.21 -18.61
CA ASP A 324 4.49 3.22 -18.74
C ASP A 324 3.83 2.75 -17.43
N ALA A 325 4.32 1.63 -16.89
CA ALA A 325 3.82 1.05 -15.65
C ALA A 325 3.80 2.02 -14.46
N VAL A 326 4.87 2.78 -14.26
CA VAL A 326 4.94 3.77 -13.17
C VAL A 326 4.10 5.01 -13.48
N ALA A 327 4.09 5.49 -14.74
CA ALA A 327 3.22 6.62 -15.13
C ALA A 327 1.74 6.28 -14.94
N TYR A 328 1.31 5.07 -15.29
CA TYR A 328 -0.03 4.55 -15.06
C TYR A 328 -0.34 4.40 -13.56
N GLY A 329 0.50 3.68 -12.81
CA GLY A 329 0.26 3.43 -11.38
C GLY A 329 0.17 4.70 -10.57
N VAL A 330 1.08 5.67 -10.80
CA VAL A 330 1.02 6.96 -10.11
C VAL A 330 -0.16 7.81 -10.60
N SER A 331 -0.44 7.90 -11.91
CA SER A 331 -1.54 8.77 -12.40
C SER A 331 -2.94 8.31 -12.02
N THR A 332 -3.12 7.01 -11.75
CA THR A 332 -4.39 6.42 -11.28
C THR A 332 -4.50 6.41 -9.74
N SER A 333 -3.39 6.25 -9.00
CA SER A 333 -3.42 6.17 -7.53
C SER A 333 -3.15 7.50 -6.80
N ALA A 334 -2.42 8.45 -7.41
CA ALA A 334 -1.95 9.65 -6.71
C ALA A 334 -3.08 10.46 -6.07
N ARG A 335 -4.23 10.64 -6.74
CA ARG A 335 -5.35 11.40 -6.16
C ARG A 335 -5.87 10.74 -4.88
N THR A 336 -6.10 9.43 -4.90
CA THR A 336 -6.59 8.66 -3.73
C THR A 336 -5.59 8.71 -2.59
N ILE A 337 -4.30 8.50 -2.88
CA ILE A 337 -3.21 8.58 -1.89
C ILE A 337 -3.14 9.98 -1.28
N THR A 338 -3.13 11.04 -2.09
CA THR A 338 -3.06 12.43 -1.58
C THR A 338 -4.30 12.82 -0.78
N SER A 339 -5.49 12.34 -1.16
CA SER A 339 -6.72 12.59 -0.43
C SER A 339 -6.71 11.94 0.95
N ALA A 340 -6.27 10.68 1.03
CA ALA A 340 -6.18 9.97 2.30
C ALA A 340 -5.06 10.53 3.20
N ALA A 341 -3.90 10.86 2.62
CA ALA A 341 -2.81 11.53 3.33
C ALA A 341 -3.24 12.90 3.91
N LEU A 342 -4.00 13.71 3.17
CA LEU A 342 -4.48 15.02 3.64
C LEU A 342 -5.39 14.87 4.87
N ILE A 343 -6.25 13.84 4.91
CA ILE A 343 -7.10 13.54 6.08
C ILE A 343 -6.22 13.15 7.27
N MET A 344 -5.22 12.27 7.09
CA MET A 344 -4.31 11.87 8.16
C MET A 344 -3.49 13.06 8.70
N ILE A 345 -2.95 13.91 7.81
CA ILE A 345 -2.23 15.13 8.19
C ILE A 345 -3.15 16.05 8.99
N ALA A 346 -4.41 16.25 8.58
CA ALA A 346 -5.36 17.07 9.34
C ALA A 346 -5.63 16.52 10.76
N VAL A 347 -5.76 15.19 10.92
CA VAL A 347 -5.93 14.55 12.24
C VAL A 347 -4.69 14.73 13.11
N PHE A 348 -3.49 14.47 12.57
CA PHE A 348 -2.24 14.60 13.33
C PHE A 348 -1.88 16.06 13.63
N CYS A 349 -2.21 17.02 12.77
CA CYS A 349 -2.17 18.44 13.10
C CYS A 349 -3.14 18.79 14.24
N GLY A 350 -4.32 18.16 14.31
CA GLY A 350 -5.21 18.28 15.47
C GLY A 350 -4.55 17.82 16.78
N PHE A 351 -3.78 16.73 16.74
CA PHE A 351 -2.98 16.28 17.89
C PHE A 351 -1.79 17.19 18.20
N ALA A 352 -1.17 17.80 17.19
CA ALA A 352 -0.11 18.80 17.38
C ALA A 352 -0.56 19.98 18.26
N PHE A 353 -1.83 20.38 18.16
CA PHE A 353 -2.43 21.47 18.96
C PHE A 353 -3.26 20.99 20.17
N ALA A 354 -3.08 19.73 20.62
CA ALA A 354 -3.85 19.17 21.74
C ALA A 354 -3.46 19.70 23.14
N GLY A 355 -2.45 20.58 23.25
CA GLY A 355 -2.03 21.22 24.50
C GLY A 355 -1.17 20.38 25.45
N MET A 356 -1.00 19.08 25.18
CA MET A 356 -0.08 18.20 25.91
C MET A 356 1.18 17.91 25.06
N PRO A 357 2.40 18.24 25.52
CA PRO A 357 3.66 18.02 24.78
C PRO A 357 3.81 16.64 24.16
N LEU A 358 3.62 15.55 24.93
CA LEU A 358 3.71 14.18 24.41
C LEU A 358 2.77 13.92 23.21
N VAL A 359 1.54 14.44 23.27
CA VAL A 359 0.57 14.30 22.16
C VAL A 359 0.93 15.23 21.00
N ALA A 360 1.46 16.41 21.30
CA ALA A 360 1.92 17.37 20.31
C ALA A 360 3.13 16.83 19.52
N GLU A 361 4.10 16.21 20.19
CA GLU A 361 5.26 15.54 19.60
C GLU A 361 4.82 14.43 18.62
N ILE A 362 3.95 13.52 19.06
CA ILE A 362 3.38 12.47 18.19
C ILE A 362 2.63 13.09 17.01
N GLY A 363 1.83 14.14 17.24
CA GLY A 363 1.09 14.85 16.21
C GLY A 363 2.00 15.47 15.14
N VAL A 364 2.98 16.27 15.55
CA VAL A 364 3.96 16.89 14.65
C VAL A 364 4.73 15.83 13.87
N ALA A 365 5.30 14.85 14.56
CA ALA A 365 6.13 13.83 13.92
C ALA A 365 5.35 12.99 12.89
N CYS A 366 4.16 12.50 13.25
CA CYS A 366 3.33 11.72 12.32
C CYS A 366 2.79 12.58 11.16
N ALA A 367 2.42 13.85 11.41
CA ALA A 367 2.00 14.77 10.35
C ALA A 367 3.12 15.02 9.33
N VAL A 368 4.35 15.32 9.81
CA VAL A 368 5.52 15.53 8.95
C VAL A 368 5.91 14.24 8.23
N ALA A 369 5.96 13.11 8.94
CA ALA A 369 6.28 11.81 8.35
C ALA A 369 5.37 11.48 7.16
N ILE A 370 4.05 11.62 7.33
CA ILE A 370 3.06 11.33 6.31
C ILE A 370 3.06 12.38 5.19
N ALA A 371 3.26 13.66 5.50
CA ALA A 371 3.37 14.70 4.49
C ALA A 371 4.59 14.49 3.58
N VAL A 372 5.75 14.20 4.18
CA VAL A 372 7.01 13.91 3.49
C VAL A 372 6.90 12.63 2.64
N ASP A 373 6.34 11.58 3.23
CA ASP A 373 6.12 10.31 2.55
C ASP A 373 5.14 10.44 1.36
N ALA A 374 3.96 11.04 1.59
CA ALA A 374 2.94 11.19 0.58
C ALA A 374 3.34 12.11 -0.59
N THR A 375 4.27 13.04 -0.37
CA THR A 375 4.71 14.02 -1.38
C THR A 375 6.10 13.71 -1.93
N ILE A 376 7.15 13.91 -1.14
CA ILE A 376 8.55 13.79 -1.57
C ILE A 376 8.87 12.35 -1.94
N VAL A 377 8.51 11.38 -1.10
CA VAL A 377 8.80 9.96 -1.39
C VAL A 377 7.94 9.46 -2.55
N ARG A 378 6.61 9.52 -2.45
CA ARG A 378 5.71 8.87 -3.43
C ARG A 378 5.62 9.56 -4.78
N LEU A 379 5.65 10.90 -4.82
CA LEU A 379 5.44 11.64 -6.08
C LEU A 379 6.74 12.02 -6.78
N ILE A 380 7.90 11.91 -6.11
CA ILE A 380 9.21 12.29 -6.67
C ILE A 380 10.19 11.11 -6.60
N LEU A 381 10.52 10.63 -5.39
CA LEU A 381 11.64 9.71 -5.18
C LEU A 381 11.34 8.30 -5.71
N VAL A 382 10.14 7.75 -5.44
CA VAL A 382 9.72 6.44 -5.96
C VAL A 382 9.70 6.41 -7.50
N PRO A 383 9.04 7.36 -8.21
CA PRO A 383 9.09 7.38 -9.68
C PRO A 383 10.51 7.58 -10.25
N ALA A 384 11.32 8.44 -9.63
CA ALA A 384 12.69 8.67 -10.06
C ALA A 384 13.56 7.40 -9.96
N LEU A 385 13.53 6.72 -8.81
CA LEU A 385 14.26 5.47 -8.58
C LEU A 385 13.76 4.34 -9.52
N MET A 386 12.44 4.24 -9.74
CA MET A 386 11.88 3.27 -10.70
C MET A 386 12.32 3.52 -12.14
N ALA A 387 12.42 4.79 -12.56
CA ALA A 387 12.93 5.15 -13.88
C ALA A 387 14.45 4.95 -14.04
N MET A 388 15.21 4.96 -12.93
CA MET A 388 16.66 4.78 -12.93
C MET A 388 17.09 3.30 -12.92
N PHE A 389 16.38 2.45 -12.17
CA PHE A 389 16.77 1.05 -11.93
C PHE A 389 15.91 0.01 -12.68
N SER A 390 15.35 0.35 -13.84
CA SER A 390 14.27 -0.41 -14.50
C SER A 390 14.44 -1.94 -14.55
N GLN A 391 15.64 -2.43 -14.88
CA GLN A 391 15.95 -3.87 -14.95
C GLN A 391 16.16 -4.54 -13.58
N TRP A 392 16.65 -3.81 -12.58
CA TRP A 392 16.86 -4.31 -11.20
C TRP A 392 15.55 -4.36 -10.43
N ASN A 393 14.58 -3.52 -10.80
CA ASN A 393 13.28 -3.41 -10.15
C ASN A 393 12.47 -4.72 -10.14
N TRP A 394 12.74 -5.64 -11.07
CA TRP A 394 11.98 -6.88 -11.23
C TRP A 394 12.83 -8.11 -10.89
N TRP A 395 13.98 -7.91 -10.24
CA TRP A 395 14.89 -8.98 -9.87
C TRP A 395 14.40 -9.74 -8.62
N LEU A 396 14.28 -11.06 -8.77
CA LEU A 396 13.93 -11.99 -7.71
C LEU A 396 14.81 -13.26 -7.82
N PRO A 397 15.48 -13.69 -6.74
CA PRO A 397 16.22 -14.95 -6.74
C PRO A 397 15.31 -16.16 -7.02
N ARG A 398 15.76 -17.08 -7.88
CA ARG A 398 14.98 -18.28 -8.28
C ARG A 398 14.59 -19.19 -7.11
N TRP A 399 15.35 -19.21 -6.02
CA TRP A 399 15.01 -19.97 -4.81
C TRP A 399 13.84 -19.33 -4.05
N LEU A 400 13.88 -17.99 -3.93
CA LEU A 400 12.88 -17.20 -3.23
C LEU A 400 11.54 -17.17 -4.01
N ALA A 401 11.62 -17.12 -5.33
CA ALA A 401 10.48 -17.26 -6.24
C ALA A 401 9.70 -18.59 -6.09
N ARG A 402 10.30 -19.64 -5.52
CA ARG A 402 9.63 -20.92 -5.21
C ARG A 402 9.04 -20.97 -3.80
N MET A 403 9.51 -20.12 -2.89
CA MET A 403 9.06 -20.08 -1.49
C MET A 403 7.98 -19.04 -1.24
N LEU A 404 7.94 -17.97 -2.04
CA LEU A 404 6.94 -16.92 -1.93
C LEU A 404 5.56 -17.43 -2.41
N PRO A 405 4.48 -17.26 -1.61
CA PRO A 405 3.14 -17.59 -2.05
C PRO A 405 2.69 -16.64 -3.18
N SER A 406 2.00 -17.16 -4.19
CA SER A 406 1.39 -16.34 -5.25
C SER A 406 0.15 -15.62 -4.71
N VAL A 407 0.34 -14.44 -4.10
CA VAL A 407 -0.77 -13.59 -3.69
C VAL A 407 -1.24 -12.75 -4.89
N ASP A 408 -2.03 -13.38 -5.76
CA ASP A 408 -2.76 -12.70 -6.83
C ASP A 408 -3.89 -11.86 -6.19
N PHE A 409 -3.60 -10.61 -5.82
CA PHE A 409 -4.58 -9.72 -5.15
C PHE A 409 -5.79 -9.37 -6.03
N ASP A 410 -5.59 -9.32 -7.35
CA ASP A 410 -6.65 -9.30 -8.36
C ASP A 410 -6.18 -10.21 -9.50
N ARG A 411 -6.84 -11.36 -9.71
CA ARG A 411 -6.74 -12.02 -11.01
C ARG A 411 -7.60 -11.21 -11.98
N PRO A 412 -7.09 -10.79 -13.15
CA PRO A 412 -7.98 -10.32 -14.19
C PRO A 412 -9.01 -11.42 -14.45
N LEU A 413 -10.28 -11.02 -14.57
CA LEU A 413 -11.35 -11.94 -14.94
C LEU A 413 -10.89 -12.72 -16.18
N PRO A 414 -11.08 -14.06 -16.23
CA PRO A 414 -10.58 -14.86 -17.34
C PRO A 414 -11.07 -14.25 -18.64
N GLU A 415 -10.16 -14.07 -19.61
CA GLU A 415 -10.47 -13.42 -20.88
C GLU A 415 -11.66 -14.11 -21.53
N VAL A 416 -12.83 -13.48 -21.42
CA VAL A 416 -14.01 -13.93 -22.13
C VAL A 416 -13.75 -13.59 -23.59
N ASP A 417 -13.70 -14.59 -24.45
CA ASP A 417 -13.56 -14.40 -25.88
C ASP A 417 -14.84 -13.75 -26.42
N LEU A 418 -14.84 -12.42 -26.46
CA LEU A 418 -15.96 -11.55 -26.83
C LEU A 418 -16.15 -11.48 -28.36
N ALA A 419 -15.86 -12.58 -29.06
CA ALA A 419 -15.89 -12.67 -30.52
C ALA A 419 -17.20 -12.20 -31.17
N ASP A 420 -18.32 -12.30 -30.44
CA ASP A 420 -19.67 -11.92 -30.88
C ASP A 420 -20.22 -10.63 -30.22
N VAL A 421 -19.43 -9.87 -29.44
CA VAL A 421 -19.89 -8.61 -28.81
C VAL A 421 -19.55 -7.39 -29.66
N VAL A 422 -20.58 -6.81 -30.29
CA VAL A 422 -20.49 -5.54 -31.02
C VAL A 422 -20.44 -4.37 -30.02
N VAL A 423 -19.25 -3.85 -29.77
CA VAL A 423 -19.05 -2.61 -29.00
C VAL A 423 -19.41 -1.41 -29.88
N ILE A 424 -20.47 -0.69 -29.52
CA ILE A 424 -20.81 0.61 -30.12
C ILE A 424 -20.22 1.70 -29.20
N PRO A 425 -19.18 2.45 -29.62
CA PRO A 425 -18.65 3.56 -28.83
C PRO A 425 -19.64 4.74 -28.83
N ASP A 426 -19.77 5.41 -27.68
CA ASP A 426 -20.69 6.56 -27.51
C ASP A 426 -20.30 7.79 -28.37
N ASP A 427 -19.03 7.89 -28.82
CA ASP A 427 -18.52 9.00 -29.64
C ASP A 427 -18.86 8.88 -31.14
N ILE A 428 -20.15 8.70 -31.46
CA ILE A 428 -20.66 8.88 -32.84
C ILE A 428 -20.51 10.36 -33.28
N ALA A 429 -20.37 11.29 -32.34
CA ALA A 429 -20.26 12.73 -32.59
C ALA A 429 -18.92 13.18 -33.21
N ALA A 430 -17.88 12.34 -33.22
CA ALA A 430 -16.57 12.67 -33.77
C ALA A 430 -16.39 12.32 -35.26
N ALA A 431 -17.34 11.57 -35.85
CA ALA A 431 -17.35 11.32 -37.29
C ALA A 431 -17.85 12.57 -38.04
N ILE A 432 -17.01 13.10 -38.94
CA ILE A 432 -17.38 14.20 -39.83
C ILE A 432 -18.63 13.81 -40.62
N ALA A 433 -19.70 14.58 -40.45
CA ALA A 433 -20.97 14.31 -41.11
C ALA A 433 -20.86 14.44 -42.64
N PRO A 434 -21.60 13.59 -43.37
CA PRO A 434 -22.65 14.19 -44.19
C PRO A 434 -24.04 13.57 -43.96
N SER A 435 -25.02 14.45 -43.79
CA SER A 435 -26.45 14.32 -44.12
C SER A 435 -27.22 13.01 -43.82
N GLY A 436 -28.27 13.12 -42.99
CA GLY A 436 -29.48 12.30 -43.08
C GLY A 436 -29.62 11.18 -42.05
N ASP A 437 -28.56 10.40 -41.81
CA ASP A 437 -28.73 9.06 -41.22
C ASP A 437 -28.89 8.99 -39.68
N LEU A 438 -28.55 10.05 -38.94
CA LEU A 438 -28.57 10.01 -37.46
C LEU A 438 -29.94 9.60 -36.90
N ARG A 439 -31.05 10.05 -37.53
CA ARG A 439 -32.41 9.65 -37.15
C ARG A 439 -32.74 8.20 -37.50
N MET A 440 -32.15 7.64 -38.55
CA MET A 440 -32.32 6.23 -38.90
C MET A 440 -31.52 5.34 -37.95
N VAL A 441 -30.24 5.68 -37.71
CA VAL A 441 -29.36 5.01 -36.73
C VAL A 441 -29.98 5.02 -35.34
N LEU A 442 -30.49 6.16 -34.85
CA LEU A 442 -31.19 6.24 -33.56
C LEU A 442 -32.47 5.40 -33.51
N LYS A 443 -33.25 5.32 -34.61
CA LYS A 443 -34.43 4.44 -34.70
C LYS A 443 -34.04 2.96 -34.68
N SER A 444 -32.94 2.60 -35.33
CA SER A 444 -32.41 1.23 -35.37
C SER A 444 -31.86 0.82 -34.01
N ALA A 445 -31.06 1.66 -33.35
CA ALA A 445 -30.55 1.43 -32.00
C ALA A 445 -31.70 1.33 -30.96
N ALA A 446 -32.71 2.20 -31.06
CA ALA A 446 -33.91 2.12 -30.21
C ALA A 446 -34.72 0.84 -30.45
N ARG A 447 -34.79 0.32 -31.69
CA ARG A 447 -35.39 -1.00 -31.97
C ARG A 447 -34.57 -2.15 -31.40
N PHE A 448 -33.24 -2.09 -31.49
CA PHE A 448 -32.35 -3.12 -30.91
C PHE A 448 -32.56 -3.28 -29.40
N LYS A 449 -32.75 -2.18 -28.66
CA LYS A 449 -33.06 -2.19 -27.23
C LYS A 449 -34.34 -2.96 -26.85
N HIS A 450 -35.28 -3.13 -27.79
CA HIS A 450 -36.50 -3.92 -27.59
C HIS A 450 -36.40 -5.36 -28.11
N LEU A 451 -35.35 -5.70 -28.87
CA LEU A 451 -35.14 -7.03 -29.45
C LEU A 451 -34.10 -7.86 -28.67
N ALA A 452 -33.17 -7.20 -27.96
CA ALA A 452 -32.16 -7.84 -27.13
C ALA A 452 -32.12 -7.19 -25.72
N PRO A 453 -33.03 -7.56 -24.79
CA PRO A 453 -33.09 -6.97 -23.45
C PRO A 453 -31.89 -7.29 -22.55
N GLU A 454 -31.03 -8.23 -22.94
CA GLU A 454 -29.81 -8.66 -22.23
C GLU A 454 -28.57 -7.78 -22.55
N SER A 455 -28.71 -6.66 -23.26
CA SER A 455 -27.57 -5.81 -23.63
C SER A 455 -27.00 -5.05 -22.42
N ILE A 456 -25.85 -5.48 -21.91
CA ILE A 456 -25.10 -4.78 -20.85
C ILE A 456 -24.25 -3.66 -21.46
N CYS A 457 -24.60 -2.40 -21.18
CA CYS A 457 -23.75 -1.25 -21.50
C CYS A 457 -22.57 -1.18 -20.50
N VAL A 458 -21.36 -1.52 -20.94
CA VAL A 458 -20.13 -1.32 -20.17
C VAL A 458 -19.54 0.05 -20.53
N ALA A 459 -19.44 0.95 -19.55
CA ALA A 459 -19.07 2.35 -19.77
C ALA A 459 -17.55 2.63 -19.87
N ASP A 460 -16.71 1.60 -19.79
CA ASP A 460 -15.25 1.75 -19.82
C ASP A 460 -14.63 1.01 -21.02
N PRO A 461 -14.06 1.72 -22.02
CA PRO A 461 -13.36 1.09 -23.13
C PRO A 461 -12.05 0.40 -22.73
N LEU A 462 -11.53 0.64 -21.51
CA LEU A 462 -10.32 -0.03 -21.03
C LEU A 462 -10.56 -1.48 -20.63
N ALA A 463 -11.80 -1.86 -20.31
CA ALA A 463 -12.20 -3.24 -19.96
C ALA A 463 -11.88 -4.28 -21.05
N PHE A 464 -11.62 -3.83 -22.29
CA PHE A 464 -11.36 -4.69 -23.45
C PHE A 464 -9.96 -4.47 -24.06
N THR A 465 -9.04 -3.77 -23.38
CA THR A 465 -7.71 -3.47 -23.95
C THR A 465 -6.74 -4.66 -24.06
N GLY A 466 -7.12 -5.85 -23.58
CA GLY A 466 -6.47 -7.12 -23.91
C GLY A 466 -7.01 -7.79 -25.19
N CYS A 467 -8.20 -7.42 -25.66
CA CYS A 467 -8.91 -8.08 -26.78
C CYS A 467 -8.39 -7.64 -28.16
N GLY A 468 -7.11 -7.88 -28.43
CA GLY A 468 -6.55 -7.75 -29.77
C GLY A 468 -7.02 -8.87 -30.69
N ARG A 469 -7.57 -8.54 -31.86
CA ARG A 469 -7.83 -9.54 -32.92
C ARG A 469 -6.53 -10.27 -33.26
N SER A 470 -6.48 -11.58 -32.99
CA SER A 470 -5.44 -12.47 -33.54
C SER A 470 -5.61 -12.60 -35.06
N ALA A 471 -5.12 -11.60 -35.80
CA ALA A 471 -5.10 -11.58 -37.25
C ALA A 471 -4.06 -12.57 -37.80
N ARG A 472 -4.33 -13.88 -37.70
CA ARG A 472 -3.66 -14.90 -38.52
C ARG A 472 -4.34 -14.94 -39.90
N GLY A 473 -3.95 -14.01 -40.76
CA GLY A 473 -4.06 -14.12 -42.22
C GLY A 473 -2.77 -14.72 -42.81
N PRO A 474 -2.80 -15.21 -44.06
CA PRO A 474 -1.72 -16.03 -44.62
C PRO A 474 -0.42 -15.24 -44.86
N GLU A 475 0.68 -15.98 -44.94
CA GLU A 475 2.04 -15.47 -45.10
C GLU A 475 2.18 -14.45 -46.24
N HIS A 476 2.85 -13.33 -45.93
CA HIS A 476 3.57 -12.53 -46.91
C HIS A 476 5.01 -12.39 -46.43
N VAL A 477 5.91 -13.05 -47.15
CA VAL A 477 7.36 -12.89 -46.96
C VAL A 477 7.76 -11.51 -47.51
N PRO A 478 8.50 -10.67 -46.76
CA PRO A 478 8.91 -9.37 -47.26
C PRO A 478 10.00 -9.52 -48.32
N GLU A 479 9.67 -9.12 -49.54
CA GLU A 479 10.62 -8.91 -50.63
C GLU A 479 11.51 -7.69 -50.31
N LEU A 480 12.83 -7.92 -50.26
CA LEU A 480 13.85 -6.89 -50.05
C LEU A 480 14.92 -7.09 -51.12
N VAL A 481 14.92 -6.25 -52.14
CA VAL A 481 15.84 -6.29 -53.28
C VAL A 481 16.48 -4.91 -53.47
N ARG A 482 17.72 -4.94 -54.00
CA ARG A 482 18.62 -3.81 -54.36
C ARG A 482 19.53 -3.30 -53.23
N ASP A 483 20.83 -3.10 -53.45
CA ASP A 483 21.69 -3.45 -54.61
C ASP A 483 23.18 -3.46 -54.23
N GLY A 484 23.99 -4.25 -54.95
CA GLY A 484 25.45 -4.11 -55.08
C GLY A 484 26.34 -4.90 -54.10
N ALA A 485 27.46 -5.50 -54.52
CA ALA A 485 27.97 -5.75 -55.88
C ALA A 485 29.04 -6.87 -55.87
N ASP A 486 29.17 -7.59 -57.00
CA ASP A 486 30.30 -8.39 -57.52
C ASP A 486 30.96 -9.49 -56.61
N VAL A 487 31.28 -10.72 -57.07
CA VAL A 487 32.17 -11.07 -58.19
C VAL A 487 31.98 -12.55 -58.64
N ALA A 488 31.97 -12.76 -59.96
CA ALA A 488 32.37 -13.92 -60.79
C ALA A 488 31.79 -15.36 -60.64
N VAL A 489 31.49 -15.89 -61.83
CA VAL A 489 31.07 -17.22 -62.32
C VAL A 489 32.38 -17.88 -62.91
N PRO A 490 32.60 -19.23 -63.05
CA PRO A 490 31.75 -20.08 -63.89
C PRO A 490 31.61 -21.61 -63.68
N ALA A 491 30.45 -22.07 -64.18
CA ALA A 491 30.13 -23.30 -64.91
C ALA A 491 31.07 -24.53 -64.91
N THR A 492 30.48 -25.72 -64.71
CA THR A 492 30.20 -26.71 -65.79
C THR A 492 29.38 -27.90 -65.26
N ALA A 493 28.68 -28.60 -66.17
CA ALA A 493 28.00 -29.90 -65.97
C ALA A 493 28.66 -30.94 -66.92
N PRO A 494 28.21 -32.21 -67.07
CA PRO A 494 27.09 -32.93 -66.43
C PRO A 494 27.41 -34.42 -66.07
N ALA A 495 26.35 -35.19 -65.79
CA ALA A 495 26.11 -36.59 -66.24
C ALA A 495 26.57 -37.83 -65.42
N ALA A 496 25.53 -38.58 -65.00
CA ALA A 496 25.25 -40.00 -65.36
C ALA A 496 25.72 -41.20 -64.49
N SER A 497 24.88 -42.24 -64.58
CA SER A 497 25.07 -43.67 -64.24
C SER A 497 24.85 -44.18 -62.80
N ALA A 498 23.67 -44.77 -62.59
CA ALA A 498 23.53 -46.10 -61.96
C ALA A 498 23.79 -47.19 -63.06
N PRO A 499 23.90 -48.53 -62.82
CA PRO A 499 23.07 -49.31 -61.86
C PRO A 499 23.62 -50.65 -61.27
N ALA A 500 22.77 -51.29 -60.47
CA ALA A 500 22.48 -52.75 -60.37
C ALA A 500 23.42 -53.80 -59.71
N SER A 501 22.78 -54.64 -58.86
CA SER A 501 23.03 -56.09 -58.60
C SER A 501 24.27 -56.51 -57.76
N ALA A 502 24.31 -57.64 -57.02
CA ALA A 502 23.26 -58.49 -56.41
C ALA A 502 23.84 -59.53 -55.40
N ALA A 503 22.96 -60.03 -54.51
CA ALA A 503 22.90 -61.38 -53.92
C ALA A 503 23.84 -61.90 -52.78
N SER A 504 23.21 -62.71 -51.91
CA SER A 504 23.73 -63.76 -50.97
C SER A 504 24.52 -63.35 -49.71
N ALA A 505 24.37 -64.02 -48.55
CA ALA A 505 23.36 -64.98 -48.05
C ALA A 505 23.53 -65.30 -46.54
N LYS A 506 22.42 -65.60 -45.81
CA LYS A 506 22.31 -66.39 -44.54
C LYS A 506 23.11 -65.87 -43.30
N THR A 507 22.74 -66.02 -42.01
CA THR A 507 21.66 -66.68 -41.22
C THR A 507 21.62 -65.99 -39.83
N GLY A 508 20.68 -66.18 -38.88
CA GLY A 508 19.47 -67.00 -38.83
C GLY A 508 19.03 -67.30 -37.37
N GLY A 509 17.81 -66.92 -36.97
CA GLY A 509 17.25 -67.09 -35.61
C GLY A 509 16.11 -66.08 -35.35
N GLN A 510 14.84 -66.45 -35.54
CA GLN A 510 13.88 -66.84 -34.47
C GLN A 510 13.55 -65.68 -33.50
N SER A 511 12.34 -65.35 -33.06
CA SER A 511 10.92 -65.79 -33.19
C SER A 511 10.21 -64.96 -32.08
N ALA A 512 8.94 -64.50 -32.08
CA ALA A 512 7.78 -64.76 -32.92
C ALA A 512 6.82 -63.55 -32.96
N ALA A 513 6.01 -63.48 -34.02
CA ALA A 513 4.59 -63.08 -34.13
C ALA A 513 3.94 -62.13 -33.06
N SER A 514 3.07 -61.18 -33.43
CA SER A 514 1.90 -61.43 -34.29
C SER A 514 1.21 -60.16 -34.87
N LYS A 515 1.01 -60.16 -36.20
CA LYS A 515 -0.14 -59.63 -37.00
C LYS A 515 -0.47 -58.11 -36.97
N VAL A 516 -0.41 -57.44 -38.14
CA VAL A 516 -1.54 -57.16 -39.08
C VAL A 516 -2.65 -56.32 -38.41
N GLY A 517 -3.14 -55.20 -38.93
CA GLY A 517 -3.04 -54.61 -40.25
C GLY A 517 -4.31 -53.79 -40.51
N GLN A 518 -4.11 -52.50 -40.77
CA GLN A 518 -4.79 -51.67 -41.77
C GLN A 518 -6.34 -51.70 -41.90
N ALA A 519 -6.92 -50.51 -41.68
CA ALA A 519 -8.21 -50.01 -42.20
C ALA A 519 -9.51 -50.77 -41.85
N TYR A 520 -10.38 -50.13 -41.05
CA TYR A 520 -11.63 -49.60 -41.61
C TYR A 520 -12.23 -48.47 -40.77
N ARG A 521 -13.11 -47.67 -41.39
CA ARG A 521 -13.94 -46.66 -40.72
C ARG A 521 -15.07 -47.34 -39.93
N ASN A 522 -15.52 -46.66 -38.87
CA ASN A 522 -16.84 -46.81 -38.23
C ASN A 522 -17.25 -48.22 -37.74
N SER A 523 -17.21 -48.44 -36.42
CA SER A 523 -18.45 -48.61 -35.62
C SER A 523 -18.17 -48.87 -34.13
N LEU A 524 -18.50 -47.91 -33.26
CA LEU A 524 -18.94 -48.21 -31.89
C LEU A 524 -19.74 -47.02 -31.28
N ALA A 525 -20.91 -46.78 -31.85
CA ALA A 525 -22.09 -46.50 -31.04
C ALA A 525 -22.71 -47.88 -30.71
N ARG A 526 -23.36 -48.18 -29.58
CA ARG A 526 -24.09 -47.38 -28.57
C ARG A 526 -24.02 -48.10 -27.22
N ALA A 527 -24.05 -47.37 -26.10
CA ALA A 527 -24.81 -47.72 -24.88
C ALA A 527 -24.59 -46.71 -23.72
N MET A 528 -24.91 -45.43 -23.94
CA MET A 528 -25.23 -44.51 -22.82
C MET A 528 -26.47 -43.70 -23.18
N SER A 529 -27.30 -43.43 -22.18
CA SER A 529 -28.69 -42.99 -22.31
C SER A 529 -28.85 -41.57 -22.85
N TRP A 530 -29.97 -41.35 -23.57
CA TRP A 530 -30.43 -40.04 -24.02
C TRP A 530 -31.10 -39.28 -22.88
N ALA A 531 -30.30 -38.74 -21.96
CA ALA A 531 -30.73 -37.74 -21.00
C ALA A 531 -29.61 -36.70 -20.79
N GLU A 532 -29.97 -35.42 -20.93
CA GLU A 532 -29.23 -34.23 -20.47
C GLU A 532 -27.72 -34.17 -20.79
N ARG A 533 -27.42 -33.73 -22.02
CA ARG A 533 -26.20 -32.91 -22.25
C ARG A 533 -26.57 -31.44 -22.02
N PRO A 534 -25.89 -30.68 -21.15
CA PRO A 534 -26.15 -29.27 -20.97
C PRO A 534 -25.78 -28.51 -22.26
N VAL A 535 -26.80 -28.02 -22.97
CA VAL A 535 -26.63 -27.24 -24.20
C VAL A 535 -26.18 -25.83 -23.82
N HIS A 536 -24.91 -25.52 -24.09
CA HIS A 536 -24.30 -24.24 -23.72
C HIS A 536 -25.05 -23.07 -24.39
N PRO A 537 -25.36 -21.95 -23.69
CA PRO A 537 -26.21 -20.88 -24.23
C PRO A 537 -25.70 -20.29 -25.55
N VAL A 538 -24.38 -20.27 -25.77
CA VAL A 538 -23.72 -19.85 -27.02
C VAL A 538 -24.17 -20.68 -28.24
N THR A 539 -24.41 -21.98 -28.07
CA THR A 539 -24.86 -22.86 -29.17
C THR A 539 -26.34 -22.64 -29.52
N VAL A 540 -27.17 -22.28 -28.53
CA VAL A 540 -28.57 -21.86 -28.75
C VAL A 540 -28.62 -20.50 -29.47
N TRP A 541 -27.69 -19.59 -29.14
CA TRP A 541 -27.56 -18.27 -29.76
C TRP A 541 -27.23 -18.34 -31.25
N ARG A 542 -26.26 -19.17 -31.67
CA ARG A 542 -25.96 -19.34 -33.11
C ARG A 542 -27.17 -19.82 -33.92
N GLY A 543 -27.94 -20.77 -33.40
CA GLY A 543 -29.16 -21.25 -34.04
C GLY A 543 -30.23 -20.15 -34.15
N ARG A 544 -30.44 -19.37 -33.09
CA ARG A 544 -31.43 -18.28 -33.07
C ARG A 544 -31.04 -17.06 -33.92
N LEU A 545 -29.74 -16.74 -34.00
CA LEU A 545 -29.25 -15.66 -34.86
C LEU A 545 -29.47 -16.00 -36.35
N ALA A 546 -29.18 -17.24 -36.76
CA ALA A 546 -29.43 -17.69 -38.13
C ALA A 546 -30.93 -17.59 -38.50
N ILE A 547 -31.82 -18.06 -37.61
CA ILE A 547 -33.28 -17.95 -37.80
C ILE A 547 -33.74 -16.48 -37.86
N ALA A 548 -33.14 -15.59 -37.06
CA ALA A 548 -33.48 -14.17 -37.07
C ALA A 548 -33.02 -13.44 -38.34
N LEU A 549 -31.89 -13.86 -38.93
CA LEU A 549 -31.40 -13.33 -40.22
C LEU A 549 -32.27 -13.83 -41.38
N ASP A 550 -32.59 -15.12 -41.41
CA ASP A 550 -33.48 -15.74 -42.41
C ASP A 550 -34.91 -15.12 -42.37
N ALA A 551 -35.43 -14.83 -41.17
CA ALA A 551 -36.67 -14.09 -40.96
C ALA A 551 -36.62 -12.62 -41.44
N LEU A 552 -35.44 -11.98 -41.44
CA LEU A 552 -35.25 -10.62 -41.93
C LEU A 552 -35.11 -10.56 -43.46
N GLU A 553 -34.47 -11.54 -44.08
CA GLU A 553 -34.38 -11.66 -45.54
C GLU A 553 -35.75 -12.00 -46.16
N THR A 554 -36.53 -12.88 -45.52
CA THR A 554 -37.90 -13.19 -45.95
C THR A 554 -38.87 -12.00 -45.82
N ASP A 555 -38.88 -11.28 -44.69
CA ASP A 555 -39.68 -10.04 -44.51
C ASP A 555 -39.21 -8.92 -45.47
N ALA A 556 -37.93 -8.83 -45.81
CA ALA A 556 -37.44 -7.93 -46.84
C ALA A 556 -37.96 -8.30 -48.25
N ALA A 557 -37.98 -9.60 -48.59
CA ALA A 557 -38.51 -10.11 -49.84
C ALA A 557 -40.04 -9.92 -49.95
N GLU A 558 -40.80 -10.20 -48.89
CA GLU A 558 -42.24 -9.96 -48.82
C GLU A 558 -42.57 -8.46 -49.00
N ARG A 559 -41.80 -7.57 -48.38
CA ARG A 559 -41.99 -6.11 -48.57
C ARG A 559 -41.66 -5.65 -49.98
N ALA A 560 -40.66 -6.25 -50.63
CA ALA A 560 -40.36 -5.98 -52.03
C ALA A 560 -41.53 -6.43 -52.93
N ALA A 561 -42.06 -7.64 -52.72
CA ALA A 561 -43.22 -8.16 -53.44
C ALA A 561 -44.49 -7.33 -53.20
N ALA A 562 -44.79 -6.95 -51.96
CA ALA A 562 -45.92 -6.11 -51.60
C ALA A 562 -45.80 -4.68 -52.17
N LYS A 563 -44.57 -4.17 -52.34
CA LYS A 563 -44.32 -2.87 -52.98
C LYS A 563 -44.54 -2.94 -54.49
N ALA A 564 -44.16 -4.04 -55.15
CA ALA A 564 -44.48 -4.28 -56.56
C ALA A 564 -45.99 -4.44 -56.80
N ALA A 565 -46.69 -5.18 -55.93
CA ALA A 565 -48.15 -5.36 -56.00
C ALA A 565 -48.93 -4.05 -55.85
N ARG A 566 -48.40 -3.06 -55.11
CA ARG A 566 -49.02 -1.73 -54.93
C ARG A 566 -48.83 -0.77 -56.11
N THR A 567 -48.11 -1.17 -57.15
CA THR A 567 -47.87 -0.34 -58.36
C THR A 567 -48.64 -0.81 -59.61
N GLY A 568 -49.55 -1.77 -59.48
CA GLY A 568 -50.50 -2.14 -60.55
C GLY A 568 -51.72 -1.21 -60.63
N PRO A 569 -52.28 -0.92 -61.82
CA PRO A 569 -53.34 0.07 -61.99
C PRO A 569 -54.77 -0.49 -61.77
N GLY A 570 -55.54 0.21 -60.91
CA GLY A 570 -56.99 0.40 -61.05
C GLY A 570 -57.95 -0.69 -60.51
N SER A 571 -58.75 -0.34 -59.48
CA SER A 571 -60.20 -0.06 -59.63
C SER A 571 -60.99 -0.02 -58.29
N SER A 572 -61.93 0.94 -58.21
CA SER A 572 -63.24 0.92 -57.54
C SER A 572 -63.50 0.19 -56.19
N GLY A 573 -64.05 0.91 -55.19
CA GLY A 573 -65.18 0.37 -54.40
C GLY A 573 -65.28 0.63 -52.87
N ALA A 574 -66.17 1.54 -52.47
CA ALA A 574 -67.05 1.49 -51.27
C ALA A 574 -66.51 1.35 -49.81
N ALA A 575 -66.30 2.50 -49.15
CA ALA A 575 -67.01 3.01 -47.96
C ALA A 575 -67.53 2.10 -46.79
N ARG A 576 -67.12 2.38 -45.52
CA ARG A 576 -67.92 3.00 -44.41
C ARG A 576 -67.45 2.71 -42.95
N SER A 577 -67.54 3.75 -42.12
CA SER A 577 -67.85 3.83 -40.65
C SER A 577 -66.99 3.16 -39.55
N ARG A 578 -66.62 4.03 -38.59
CA ARG A 578 -66.24 3.86 -37.15
C ARG A 578 -67.36 4.52 -36.30
N PRO A 579 -67.31 4.57 -34.94
CA PRO A 579 -66.88 3.66 -33.85
C PRO A 579 -68.05 3.57 -32.79
N PRO A 580 -67.94 3.63 -31.41
CA PRO A 580 -66.86 3.39 -30.42
C PRO A 580 -67.28 2.55 -29.16
N THR A 581 -66.39 2.53 -28.13
CA THR A 581 -66.58 2.09 -26.71
C THR A 581 -66.52 0.56 -26.45
N SER A 582 -66.11 0.01 -25.29
CA SER A 582 -65.81 0.57 -23.95
C SER A 582 -64.81 -0.30 -23.13
N ASN A 583 -64.41 0.21 -21.95
CA ASN A 583 -64.01 -0.49 -20.69
C ASN A 583 -62.71 -1.31 -20.54
N CYS A 584 -61.88 -0.82 -19.60
CA CYS A 584 -61.02 -1.52 -18.63
C CYS A 584 -61.74 -1.55 -17.26
N PRO A 585 -61.19 -2.11 -16.16
CA PRO A 585 -60.27 -3.25 -15.92
C PRO A 585 -60.94 -4.19 -14.84
N PRO A 586 -60.30 -4.79 -13.80
CA PRO A 586 -58.90 -5.24 -13.56
C PRO A 586 -58.78 -6.72 -13.08
N ALA A 587 -57.55 -7.23 -12.87
CA ALA A 587 -57.01 -7.68 -11.56
C ALA A 587 -55.96 -8.82 -11.59
N THR A 588 -55.04 -8.75 -10.60
CA THR A 588 -54.28 -9.83 -9.91
C THR A 588 -53.28 -10.75 -10.64
N VAL A 589 -52.00 -10.47 -10.38
CA VAL A 589 -51.03 -11.35 -9.66
C VAL A 589 -51.06 -12.86 -9.93
N CYS A 590 -50.03 -13.35 -10.62
CA CYS A 590 -48.96 -14.19 -10.06
C CYS A 590 -47.64 -13.85 -10.78
#